data_AF-A0A0G4KRB5-F1
#
_entry.id   AF-A0A0G4KRB5-F1
#
_cell.length_a   1.000
_cell.length_b   1.000
_cell.length_c   1.000
_cell.angle_alpha   90.00
_cell.angle_beta   90.00
_cell.angle_gamma   90.00
#
_symmetry.space_group_name_H-M   'P 1'
#
loop_
_entity.id
_entity.type
_entity.pdbx_description
1 polymer ?
#
loop_
_entity_poly.entity_id
_entity_poly.type
_entity_poly.pdbx_seq_one_letter_code
_entity_poly.pdbx_strand_id
1 'polypeptide(L)'
;MGMGYGSKALQLLTDFYEGKFTSLNEEDIVMEDTITRVTDEELENANLLEDNIKIRDINKMPPLFAKLSEKKPELLDYIGVSYGLTQELHKFWKRATFAPVYLRQTANDLTGEHTCVMLRPLENGGDRSWVGAFSRDFHKRFLSLLSYQFRSFSAVMALSIDESANLGAKLDEQEPAPLNKTDLDRLVSPFDLKRLESYANNMLDYHVILDLIPTISNLYFTGRLKSDIRLTGVQQAILLAIGEQRKDLDVISTELSLPSQQLLAMFIKILRKVTAHFTALVSKAVEAELPQSKSLGVSRENATGVHDDEVVDQRFQPLETTLDDELEEGGDE
;
A
#
# COMPACT_ATOMS: atom_id res chain seq x y z
N MET A 1 0.17 -5.51 -29.68
CA MET A 1 -1.00 -4.72 -29.20
C MET A 1 -0.57 -3.32 -28.76
N GLY A 2 -0.21 -2.41 -29.67
CA GLY A 2 0.39 -1.10 -29.30
C GLY A 2 -0.58 0.07 -29.13
N MET A 3 -1.81 -0.03 -29.65
CA MET A 3 -2.74 1.12 -29.77
C MET A 3 -3.65 1.34 -28.55
N GLY A 4 -3.56 0.49 -27.51
CA GLY A 4 -4.28 0.72 -26.25
C GLY A 4 -5.80 0.51 -26.31
N TYR A 5 -6.33 -0.20 -27.31
CA TYR A 5 -7.78 -0.43 -27.45
C TYR A 5 -8.45 -1.02 -26.20
N GLY A 6 -7.79 -1.93 -25.48
CA GLY A 6 -8.32 -2.47 -24.23
C GLY A 6 -8.48 -1.41 -23.14
N SER A 7 -7.51 -0.51 -23.00
CA SER A 7 -7.60 0.62 -22.07
C SER A 7 -8.73 1.56 -22.47
N LYS A 8 -8.91 1.82 -23.78
CA LYS A 8 -10.00 2.65 -24.27
C LYS A 8 -11.37 2.01 -24.05
N ALA A 9 -11.50 0.70 -24.28
CA ALA A 9 -12.73 -0.04 -24.04
C ALA A 9 -13.12 0.02 -22.55
N LEU A 10 -12.18 -0.19 -21.63
CA LEU A 10 -12.45 -0.07 -20.19
C LEU A 10 -12.82 1.35 -19.78
N GLN A 11 -12.16 2.35 -20.35
CA GLN A 11 -12.50 3.74 -20.09
C GLN A 11 -13.96 4.03 -20.50
N LEU A 12 -14.34 3.68 -21.73
CA LEU A 12 -15.71 3.89 -22.23
C LEU A 12 -16.75 3.09 -21.43
N LEU A 13 -16.42 1.86 -21.02
CA LEU A 13 -17.27 1.04 -20.17
C LEU A 13 -17.51 1.69 -18.81
N THR A 14 -16.44 2.21 -18.19
CA THR A 14 -16.52 2.87 -16.88
C THR A 14 -17.30 4.17 -16.99
N ASP A 15 -16.99 5.00 -17.99
CA ASP A 15 -17.67 6.27 -18.23
C ASP A 15 -19.17 6.07 -18.52
N PHE A 16 -19.56 4.95 -19.15
CA PHE A 16 -20.96 4.58 -19.37
C PHE A 16 -21.70 4.26 -18.07
N TYR A 17 -21.16 3.37 -17.24
CA TYR A 17 -21.81 3.03 -15.96
C TYR A 17 -21.70 4.13 -14.90
N GLU A 18 -20.73 5.03 -15.03
CA GLU A 18 -20.65 6.27 -14.24
C GLU A 18 -21.64 7.35 -14.74
N GLY A 19 -22.38 7.10 -15.83
CA GLY A 19 -23.42 8.02 -16.30
C GLY A 19 -22.88 9.25 -17.05
N LYS A 20 -21.63 9.24 -17.53
CA LYS A 20 -21.04 10.38 -18.26
C LYS A 20 -21.60 10.53 -19.69
N PHE A 21 -22.29 9.52 -20.20
CA PHE A 21 -22.85 9.49 -21.56
C PHE A 21 -24.36 9.79 -21.63
N THR A 22 -25.05 9.98 -20.51
CA THR A 22 -26.49 10.25 -20.51
C THR A 22 -26.77 11.61 -21.16
N SER A 23 -27.56 11.59 -22.24
CA SER A 23 -28.03 12.82 -22.88
C SER A 23 -28.99 13.57 -21.95
N LEU A 24 -28.86 14.89 -21.88
CA LEU A 24 -29.71 15.78 -21.07
C LEU A 24 -31.04 16.13 -21.75
N ASN A 25 -31.38 15.47 -22.86
CA ASN A 25 -32.61 15.73 -23.60
C ASN A 25 -33.77 14.96 -22.96
N GLU A 26 -34.91 15.62 -22.75
CA GLU A 26 -36.11 15.05 -22.10
C GLU A 26 -36.83 13.99 -22.96
N GLU A 27 -36.45 13.81 -24.22
CA GLU A 27 -36.95 12.74 -25.09
C GLU A 27 -36.13 11.46 -24.90
N ASP A 28 -36.19 10.87 -23.71
CA ASP A 28 -35.57 9.58 -23.43
C ASP A 28 -36.31 8.47 -24.20
N ILE A 29 -35.87 8.18 -25.42
CA ILE A 29 -36.29 7.00 -26.17
C ILE A 29 -35.64 5.78 -25.49
N VAL A 30 -36.35 5.19 -24.53
CA VAL A 30 -35.95 3.92 -23.93
C VAL A 30 -36.12 2.84 -25.00
N MET A 31 -35.02 2.34 -25.55
CA MET A 31 -35.05 1.12 -26.35
C MET A 31 -35.42 -0.06 -25.43
N GLU A 32 -36.59 -0.66 -25.67
CA GLU A 32 -36.94 -1.94 -25.07
C GLU A 32 -36.12 -3.05 -25.74
N ASP A 33 -35.19 -3.64 -24.99
CA ASP A 33 -34.31 -4.75 -25.43
C ASP A 33 -35.07 -6.09 -25.61
N THR A 34 -36.38 -6.12 -25.39
CA THR A 34 -37.16 -7.36 -25.42
C THR A 34 -37.57 -7.74 -26.83
N ILE A 35 -37.01 -8.86 -27.30
CA ILE A 35 -37.57 -9.61 -28.42
C ILE A 35 -38.99 -10.02 -28.01
N THR A 36 -40.00 -9.57 -28.74
CA THR A 36 -41.38 -10.07 -28.56
C THR A 36 -41.36 -11.59 -28.67
N ARG A 37 -41.52 -12.28 -27.53
CA ARG A 37 -41.69 -13.73 -27.48
C ARG A 37 -42.99 -14.08 -28.20
N VAL A 38 -43.02 -15.26 -28.83
CA VAL A 38 -44.26 -15.86 -29.35
C VAL A 38 -45.28 -15.85 -28.21
N THR A 39 -46.49 -15.36 -28.48
CA THR A 39 -47.53 -15.22 -27.46
C THR A 39 -47.96 -16.59 -26.93
N ASP A 40 -48.45 -16.66 -25.70
CA ASP A 40 -48.86 -17.94 -25.10
C ASP A 40 -49.99 -18.61 -25.93
N GLU A 41 -50.87 -17.81 -26.55
CA GLU A 41 -51.92 -18.29 -27.47
C GLU A 41 -51.38 -18.91 -28.76
N GLU A 42 -50.28 -18.38 -29.31
CA GLU A 42 -49.59 -18.93 -30.49
C GLU A 42 -48.83 -20.22 -30.13
N LEU A 43 -48.38 -20.35 -28.88
CA LEU A 43 -47.71 -21.55 -28.37
C LEU A 43 -48.70 -22.70 -28.11
N GLU A 44 -49.89 -22.39 -27.60
CA GLU A 44 -50.95 -23.38 -27.32
C GLU A 44 -51.55 -24.00 -28.59
N ASN A 45 -51.57 -23.26 -29.70
CA ASN A 45 -52.08 -23.72 -30.99
C ASN A 45 -50.99 -24.31 -31.90
N ALA A 46 -49.73 -24.41 -31.45
CA ALA A 46 -48.62 -24.91 -32.25
C ALA A 46 -48.64 -26.44 -32.35
N ASN A 47 -48.67 -26.96 -33.58
CA ASN A 47 -48.57 -28.39 -33.88
C ASN A 47 -47.32 -28.66 -34.73
N LEU A 48 -46.49 -29.64 -34.35
CA LEU A 48 -45.20 -29.93 -34.99
C LEU A 48 -45.33 -30.29 -36.49
N LEU A 49 -46.50 -30.76 -36.91
CA LEU A 49 -46.81 -31.07 -38.32
C LEU A 49 -47.14 -29.83 -39.17
N GLU A 50 -47.46 -28.70 -38.53
CA GLU A 50 -47.82 -27.43 -39.18
C GLU A 50 -46.73 -26.36 -39.02
N ASP A 51 -45.53 -26.79 -38.60
CA ASP A 51 -44.38 -25.91 -38.39
C ASP A 51 -44.00 -25.20 -39.70
N ASN A 52 -44.22 -23.88 -39.72
CA ASN A 52 -43.91 -23.02 -40.85
C ASN A 52 -42.63 -22.25 -40.57
N ILE A 53 -41.49 -22.81 -40.97
CA ILE A 53 -40.17 -22.18 -40.84
C ILE A 53 -40.12 -20.95 -41.75
N LYS A 54 -40.42 -19.78 -41.19
CA LYS A 54 -40.32 -18.48 -41.85
C LYS A 54 -39.18 -17.65 -41.25
N ILE A 55 -38.53 -16.88 -42.11
CA ILE A 55 -37.63 -15.82 -41.67
C ILE A 55 -38.47 -14.82 -40.88
N ARG A 56 -38.02 -14.47 -39.68
CA ARG A 56 -38.71 -13.49 -38.83
C ARG A 56 -38.82 -12.15 -39.57
N ASP A 57 -39.93 -11.47 -39.36
CA ASP A 57 -40.17 -10.14 -39.95
C ASP A 57 -39.07 -9.16 -39.52
N ILE A 58 -38.37 -8.58 -40.49
CA ILE A 58 -37.26 -7.65 -40.27
C ILE A 58 -37.71 -6.43 -39.45
N ASN A 59 -38.97 -6.03 -39.58
CA ASN A 59 -39.52 -4.88 -38.85
C ASN A 59 -39.81 -5.18 -37.37
N LYS A 60 -39.83 -6.46 -36.97
CA LYS A 60 -40.06 -6.90 -35.58
C LYS A 60 -38.77 -7.32 -34.88
N MET A 61 -37.64 -7.33 -35.58
CA MET A 61 -36.35 -7.67 -34.99
C MET A 61 -35.69 -6.41 -34.42
N PRO A 62 -35.18 -6.46 -33.18
CA PRO A 62 -34.38 -5.37 -32.66
C PRO A 62 -33.10 -5.20 -33.51
N PRO A 63 -32.55 -3.99 -33.60
CA PRO A 63 -31.32 -3.76 -34.35
C PRO A 63 -30.15 -4.54 -33.74
N LEU A 64 -29.21 -4.99 -34.58
CA LEU A 64 -28.03 -5.74 -34.13
C LEU A 64 -27.12 -4.89 -33.21
N PHE A 65 -27.07 -3.59 -33.45
CA PHE A 65 -26.34 -2.63 -32.64
C PHE A 65 -27.25 -1.47 -32.26
N ALA A 66 -27.18 -1.06 -31.01
CA ALA A 66 -27.73 0.20 -30.53
C ALA A 66 -26.56 1.17 -30.26
N LYS A 67 -26.81 2.48 -30.36
CA LYS A 67 -25.79 3.43 -29.91
C LYS A 67 -25.74 3.42 -28.39
N LEU A 68 -24.53 3.44 -27.84
CA LEU A 68 -24.33 3.46 -26.39
C LEU A 68 -25.01 4.67 -25.72
N SER A 69 -25.11 5.80 -26.42
CA SER A 69 -25.79 7.01 -25.96
C SER A 69 -27.31 6.88 -25.83
N GLU A 70 -27.92 5.92 -26.51
CA GLU A 70 -29.37 5.69 -26.54
C GLU A 70 -29.79 4.66 -25.47
N LYS A 71 -28.83 4.08 -24.75
CA LYS A 71 -29.08 3.08 -23.71
C LYS A 71 -28.85 3.70 -22.33
N LYS A 72 -29.84 3.60 -21.45
CA LYS A 72 -29.70 3.98 -20.06
C LYS A 72 -28.87 2.93 -19.31
N PRO A 73 -27.79 3.31 -18.61
CA PRO A 73 -27.02 2.38 -17.80
C PRO A 73 -27.80 1.98 -16.55
N GLU A 74 -27.66 0.73 -16.15
CA GLU A 74 -28.08 0.25 -14.82
C GLU A 74 -27.15 0.83 -13.74
N LEU A 75 -27.68 1.00 -12.53
CA LEU A 75 -26.89 1.44 -11.38
C LEU A 75 -25.95 0.28 -10.96
N LEU A 76 -24.66 0.48 -11.13
CA LEU A 76 -23.61 -0.45 -10.72
C LEU A 76 -22.67 0.20 -9.70
N ASP A 77 -22.32 -0.56 -8.66
CA ASP A 77 -21.43 -0.08 -7.60
C ASP A 77 -19.94 -0.33 -7.90
N TYR A 78 -19.63 -1.42 -8.61
CA TYR A 78 -18.27 -1.80 -8.94
C TYR A 78 -18.18 -2.65 -10.20
N ILE A 79 -16.98 -2.68 -10.78
CA ILE A 79 -16.62 -3.60 -11.86
C ILE A 79 -15.54 -4.53 -11.33
N GLY A 80 -15.73 -5.83 -11.55
CA GLY A 80 -14.78 -6.87 -11.17
C GLY A 80 -14.20 -7.60 -12.37
N VAL A 81 -12.97 -8.07 -12.23
CA VAL A 81 -12.33 -8.94 -13.23
C VAL A 81 -11.77 -10.18 -12.55
N SER A 82 -11.86 -11.31 -13.24
CA SER A 82 -11.26 -12.58 -12.84
C SER A 82 -10.39 -13.07 -13.98
N TYR A 83 -9.10 -13.28 -13.71
CA TYR A 83 -8.13 -13.66 -14.75
C TYR A 83 -7.00 -14.52 -14.19
N GLY A 84 -6.31 -15.27 -15.06
CA GLY A 84 -5.08 -15.98 -14.70
C GLY A 84 -3.92 -14.99 -14.54
N LEU A 85 -3.26 -15.02 -13.38
CA LEU A 85 -2.27 -14.03 -12.98
C LEU A 85 -1.02 -14.12 -13.86
N THR A 86 -0.89 -13.18 -14.79
CA THR A 86 0.34 -12.91 -15.55
C THR A 86 0.82 -11.49 -15.28
N GLN A 87 2.12 -11.23 -15.50
CA GLN A 87 2.69 -9.91 -15.27
C GLN A 87 2.10 -8.86 -16.22
N GLU A 88 1.79 -9.23 -17.46
CA GLU A 88 1.20 -8.35 -18.47
C GLU A 88 -0.22 -7.93 -18.10
N LEU A 89 -1.07 -8.90 -17.76
CA LEU A 89 -2.46 -8.64 -17.37
C LEU A 89 -2.51 -7.87 -16.06
N HIS A 90 -1.71 -8.24 -15.07
CA HIS A 90 -1.66 -7.51 -13.80
C HIS A 90 -1.24 -6.04 -13.99
N LYS A 91 -0.23 -5.76 -14.83
CA LYS A 91 0.16 -4.38 -15.19
C LYS A 91 -0.95 -3.65 -15.94
N PHE A 92 -1.74 -4.34 -16.76
CA PHE A 92 -2.88 -3.75 -17.45
C PHE A 92 -3.98 -3.33 -16.45
N TRP A 93 -4.39 -4.23 -15.56
CA TRP A 93 -5.44 -3.97 -14.56
C TRP A 93 -5.01 -2.94 -13.50
N LYS A 94 -3.76 -3.00 -13.04
CA LYS A 94 -3.18 -1.98 -12.16
C LYS A 94 -3.22 -0.58 -12.76
N ARG A 95 -2.89 -0.45 -14.06
CA ARG A 95 -2.99 0.84 -14.78
C ARG A 95 -4.44 1.31 -14.95
N ALA A 96 -5.38 0.38 -15.06
CA ALA A 96 -6.81 0.64 -15.13
C ALA A 96 -7.46 0.88 -13.74
N THR A 97 -6.64 1.08 -12.69
CA THR A 97 -7.05 1.38 -11.30
C THR A 97 -7.91 0.31 -10.64
N PHE A 98 -7.66 -0.96 -10.97
CA PHE A 98 -8.24 -2.09 -10.24
C PHE A 98 -7.36 -2.44 -9.02
N ALA A 99 -8.01 -2.78 -7.91
CA ALA A 99 -7.41 -3.21 -6.66
C ALA A 99 -7.56 -4.73 -6.49
N PRO A 100 -6.49 -5.47 -6.17
CA PRO A 100 -6.61 -6.90 -5.89
C PRO A 100 -7.30 -7.12 -4.55
N VAL A 101 -8.21 -8.10 -4.53
CA VAL A 101 -8.94 -8.52 -3.32
C VAL A 101 -8.78 -10.00 -3.03
N TYR A 102 -8.43 -10.80 -4.05
CA TYR A 102 -8.24 -12.24 -3.88
C TYR A 102 -7.26 -12.81 -4.90
N LEU A 103 -6.44 -13.75 -4.43
CA LEU A 103 -5.55 -14.55 -5.26
C LEU A 103 -5.61 -16.00 -4.79
N ARG A 104 -5.96 -16.90 -5.71
CA ARG A 104 -6.07 -18.33 -5.43
C ARG A 104 -4.68 -18.92 -5.19
N GLN A 105 -4.51 -19.70 -4.13
CA GLN A 105 -3.25 -20.39 -3.86
C GLN A 105 -3.00 -21.52 -4.84
N THR A 106 -3.98 -22.35 -5.17
CA THR A 106 -3.79 -23.42 -6.17
C THR A 106 -3.79 -22.83 -7.59
N ALA A 107 -2.72 -23.08 -8.33
CA ALA A 107 -2.68 -22.80 -9.77
C ALA A 107 -3.72 -23.65 -10.51
N ASN A 108 -4.19 -23.17 -11.65
CA ASN A 108 -5.01 -23.97 -12.55
C ASN A 108 -4.14 -25.03 -13.23
N ASP A 109 -4.57 -26.29 -13.23
CA ASP A 109 -3.83 -27.41 -13.83
C ASP A 109 -3.60 -27.25 -15.34
N LEU A 110 -4.50 -26.54 -16.03
CA LEU A 110 -4.39 -26.34 -17.48
C LEU A 110 -3.38 -25.24 -17.85
N THR A 111 -3.37 -24.12 -17.12
CA THR A 111 -2.58 -22.93 -17.48
C THR A 111 -1.35 -22.72 -16.59
N GLY A 112 -1.30 -23.36 -15.42
CA GLY A 112 -0.30 -23.10 -14.39
C GLY A 112 -0.45 -21.74 -13.69
N GLU A 113 -1.49 -20.97 -14.01
CA GLU A 113 -1.70 -19.62 -13.49
C GLU A 113 -2.64 -19.61 -12.29
N HIS A 114 -2.42 -18.66 -11.39
CA HIS A 114 -3.28 -18.43 -10.23
C HIS A 114 -4.43 -17.50 -10.61
N THR A 115 -5.67 -17.85 -10.28
CA THR A 115 -6.81 -16.95 -10.50
C THR A 115 -6.72 -15.74 -9.57
N CYS A 116 -6.68 -14.55 -10.15
CA CYS A 116 -6.68 -13.26 -9.46
C CYS A 116 -8.02 -12.56 -9.69
N VAL A 117 -8.61 -12.04 -8.60
CA VAL A 117 -9.80 -11.18 -8.65
C VAL A 117 -9.40 -9.78 -8.24
N MET A 118 -9.68 -8.83 -9.11
CA MET A 118 -9.48 -7.41 -8.84
C MET A 118 -10.78 -6.64 -9.03
N LEU A 119 -11.02 -5.65 -8.19
CA LEU A 119 -12.22 -4.82 -8.19
C LEU A 119 -11.87 -3.37 -8.44
N ARG A 120 -12.77 -2.65 -9.09
CA ARG A 120 -12.74 -1.21 -9.23
C ARG A 120 -14.10 -0.65 -8.81
N PRO A 121 -14.19 0.11 -7.72
CA PRO A 121 -15.44 0.78 -7.36
C PRO A 121 -15.75 1.87 -8.38
N LEU A 122 -17.04 2.06 -8.69
CA LEU A 122 -17.54 3.13 -9.53
C LEU A 122 -17.93 4.34 -8.69
N GLU A 123 -17.90 5.53 -9.28
CA GLU A 123 -18.15 6.77 -8.53
C GLU A 123 -19.59 6.88 -8.02
N ASN A 124 -20.53 6.27 -8.74
CA ASN A 124 -21.96 6.34 -8.46
C ASN A 124 -22.40 5.45 -7.28
N GLY A 125 -21.60 4.43 -6.92
CA GLY A 125 -21.90 3.50 -5.83
C GLY A 125 -21.70 4.06 -4.42
N GLY A 126 -21.32 5.34 -4.31
CA GLY A 126 -21.10 6.01 -3.03
C GLY A 126 -19.82 5.55 -2.34
N ASP A 127 -19.96 4.67 -1.33
CA ASP A 127 -18.87 4.28 -0.45
C ASP A 127 -17.87 3.34 -1.14
N ARG A 128 -16.61 3.77 -1.22
CA ARG A 128 -15.49 3.01 -1.81
C ARG A 128 -14.60 2.33 -0.75
N SER A 129 -14.84 2.62 0.53
CA SER A 129 -14.01 2.19 1.66
C SER A 129 -13.98 0.67 1.80
N TRP A 130 -15.07 -0.03 1.47
CA TRP A 130 -15.13 -1.50 1.53
C TRP A 130 -14.09 -2.16 0.61
N VAL A 131 -13.83 -1.59 -0.58
CA VAL A 131 -12.76 -2.09 -1.47
C VAL A 131 -11.40 -1.89 -0.82
N GLY A 132 -11.19 -0.74 -0.17
CA GLY A 132 -9.96 -0.47 0.57
C GLY A 132 -9.76 -1.44 1.74
N ALA A 133 -10.81 -1.75 2.49
CA ALA A 133 -10.79 -2.73 3.58
C ALA A 133 -10.44 -4.13 3.06
N PHE A 134 -11.07 -4.59 1.97
CA PHE A 134 -10.73 -5.88 1.37
C PHE A 134 -9.31 -5.89 0.79
N SER A 135 -8.86 -4.80 0.18
CA SER A 135 -7.51 -4.73 -0.38
C SER A 135 -6.43 -4.71 0.72
N ARG A 136 -6.71 -4.05 1.86
CA ARG A 136 -5.84 -4.08 3.05
C ARG A 136 -5.76 -5.49 3.67
N ASP A 137 -6.89 -6.17 3.81
CA ASP A 137 -6.92 -7.55 4.30
C ASP A 137 -6.21 -8.50 3.33
N PHE A 138 -6.47 -8.36 2.02
CA PHE A 138 -5.74 -9.07 0.97
C PHE A 138 -4.23 -8.84 1.07
N HIS A 139 -3.80 -7.58 1.24
CA HIS A 139 -2.39 -7.22 1.36
C HIS A 139 -1.71 -7.94 2.53
N LYS A 140 -2.32 -7.90 3.71
CA LYS A 140 -1.82 -8.60 4.91
C LYS A 140 -1.72 -10.12 4.69
N ARG A 141 -2.76 -10.73 4.09
CA ARG A 141 -2.77 -12.16 3.77
C ARG A 141 -1.74 -12.50 2.71
N PHE A 142 -1.59 -11.66 1.69
CA PHE A 142 -0.64 -11.83 0.60
C PHE A 142 0.79 -11.89 1.13
N LEU A 143 1.20 -10.94 1.97
CA LEU A 143 2.52 -10.96 2.62
C LEU A 143 2.75 -12.27 3.39
N SER A 144 1.76 -12.71 4.16
CA SER A 144 1.83 -13.97 4.92
C SER A 144 1.90 -15.23 4.03
N LEU A 145 1.36 -15.16 2.81
CA LEU A 145 1.31 -16.28 1.85
C LEU A 145 2.51 -16.29 0.89
N LEU A 146 3.33 -15.25 0.85
CA LEU A 146 4.46 -15.11 -0.08
C LEU A 146 5.52 -16.21 0.06
N SER A 147 5.72 -16.75 1.26
CA SER A 147 6.67 -17.85 1.51
C SER A 147 6.12 -19.23 1.16
N TYR A 148 4.80 -19.36 0.95
CA TYR A 148 4.14 -20.62 0.65
C TYR A 148 4.06 -20.81 -0.87
N GLN A 149 2.84 -20.99 -1.39
CA GLN A 149 2.61 -21.30 -2.79
C GLN A 149 3.02 -20.15 -3.73
N PHE A 150 3.11 -18.92 -3.23
CA PHE A 150 3.53 -17.74 -3.98
C PHE A 150 5.06 -17.52 -3.97
N ARG A 151 5.84 -18.41 -3.35
CA ARG A 151 7.32 -18.37 -3.40
C ARG A 151 7.85 -18.51 -4.82
N SER A 152 7.11 -19.19 -5.70
CA SER A 152 7.45 -19.41 -7.11
C SER A 152 7.36 -18.13 -7.96
N PHE A 153 6.61 -17.12 -7.53
CA PHE A 153 6.47 -15.88 -8.29
C PHE A 153 7.77 -15.10 -8.32
N SER A 154 8.04 -14.40 -9.43
CA SER A 154 9.14 -13.43 -9.45
C SER A 154 8.91 -12.34 -8.40
N ALA A 155 9.97 -11.91 -7.73
CA ALA A 155 10.00 -10.78 -6.82
C ALA A 155 9.43 -9.52 -7.46
N VAL A 156 9.66 -9.31 -8.77
CA VAL A 156 9.08 -8.17 -9.51
C VAL A 156 7.56 -8.29 -9.66
N MET A 157 7.03 -9.50 -9.90
CA MET A 157 5.58 -9.73 -9.93
C MET A 157 4.97 -9.52 -8.55
N ALA A 158 5.57 -10.10 -7.52
CA ALA A 158 5.10 -9.98 -6.15
C ALA A 158 5.11 -8.52 -5.66
N LEU A 159 6.16 -7.76 -5.98
CA LEU A 159 6.22 -6.32 -5.69
C LEU A 159 5.14 -5.54 -6.44
N SER A 160 4.84 -5.89 -7.70
CA SER A 160 3.75 -5.23 -8.43
C SER A 160 2.39 -5.46 -7.77
N ILE A 161 2.15 -6.67 -7.26
CA ILE A 161 0.92 -7.03 -6.53
C ILE A 161 0.85 -6.28 -5.20
N ASP A 162 1.94 -6.26 -4.43
CA ASP A 162 2.06 -5.47 -3.20
C ASP A 162 1.71 -3.99 -3.43
N GLU A 163 2.29 -3.38 -4.46
CA GLU A 163 2.01 -1.99 -4.82
C GLU A 163 0.54 -1.78 -5.20
N SER A 164 -0.06 -2.70 -5.96
CA SER A 164 -1.48 -2.59 -6.34
C SER A 164 -2.43 -2.77 -5.15
N ALA A 165 -2.09 -3.64 -4.21
CA ALA A 165 -2.85 -3.84 -2.98
C ALA A 165 -2.73 -2.63 -2.05
N ASN A 166 -1.54 -2.05 -1.93
CA ASN A 166 -1.31 -0.81 -1.20
C ASN A 166 -2.07 0.38 -1.82
N LEU A 167 -2.15 0.46 -3.16
CA LEU A 167 -2.95 1.48 -3.84
C LEU A 167 -4.45 1.29 -3.60
N GLY A 168 -4.92 0.05 -3.60
CA GLY A 168 -6.31 -0.27 -3.26
C GLY A 168 -6.65 0.04 -1.80
N ALA A 169 -5.75 -0.28 -0.87
CA ALA A 169 -5.94 -0.06 0.56
C ALA A 169 -6.16 1.42 0.92
N LYS A 170 -5.56 2.35 0.15
CA LYS A 170 -5.76 3.80 0.32
C LYS A 170 -7.19 4.30 0.06
N LEU A 171 -8.06 3.46 -0.50
CA LEU A 171 -9.48 3.78 -0.64
C LEU A 171 -10.22 3.75 0.71
N ASP A 172 -9.68 3.05 1.70
CA ASP A 172 -10.12 3.09 3.09
C ASP A 172 -9.12 3.99 3.81
N GLU A 173 -9.54 5.19 4.25
CA GLU A 173 -8.71 6.29 4.79
C GLU A 173 -7.89 5.92 6.06
N GLN A 174 -7.78 4.63 6.39
CA GLN A 174 -6.95 4.06 7.43
C GLN A 174 -5.48 4.00 7.00
N GLU A 175 -4.70 4.96 7.48
CA GLU A 175 -3.25 4.92 7.38
C GLU A 175 -2.62 4.06 8.50
N PRO A 176 -1.57 3.28 8.21
CA PRO A 176 -0.89 2.46 9.21
C PRO A 176 -0.17 3.35 10.24
N ALA A 177 -0.30 3.01 11.52
CA ALA A 177 0.39 3.72 12.58
C ALA A 177 1.92 3.58 12.45
N PRO A 178 2.68 4.68 12.62
CA PRO A 178 4.13 4.65 12.53
C PRO A 178 4.73 3.72 13.59
N LEU A 179 5.95 3.24 13.33
CA LEU A 179 6.67 2.45 14.33
C LEU A 179 7.02 3.32 15.54
N ASN A 180 6.72 2.83 16.74
CA ASN A 180 7.12 3.46 18.00
C ASN A 180 8.15 2.57 18.74
N LYS A 181 8.76 3.12 19.79
CA LYS A 181 9.80 2.43 20.58
C LYS A 181 9.27 1.20 21.30
N THR A 182 8.07 1.29 21.87
CA THR A 182 7.44 0.15 22.57
C THR A 182 7.17 -1.04 21.65
N ASP A 183 6.83 -0.79 20.39
CA ASP A 183 6.60 -1.82 19.39
C ASP A 183 7.92 -2.38 18.87
N LEU A 184 8.95 -1.54 18.74
CA LEU A 184 10.30 -2.00 18.39
C LEU A 184 10.84 -2.95 19.48
N ASP A 185 10.77 -2.57 20.75
CA ASP A 185 11.25 -3.38 21.90
C ASP A 185 10.53 -4.73 22.00
N ARG A 186 9.27 -4.83 21.53
CA ARG A 186 8.50 -6.09 21.49
C ARG A 186 8.93 -7.02 20.36
N LEU A 187 9.45 -6.46 19.26
CA LEU A 187 9.75 -7.20 18.03
C LEU A 187 11.24 -7.52 17.88
N VAL A 188 12.11 -6.67 18.41
CA VAL A 188 13.56 -6.72 18.20
C VAL A 188 14.25 -6.46 19.54
N SER A 189 15.07 -7.40 20.00
CA SER A 189 15.80 -7.20 21.27
C SER A 189 16.96 -6.21 21.09
N PRO A 190 17.48 -5.61 22.19
CA PRO A 190 18.67 -4.78 22.11
C PRO A 190 19.90 -5.50 21.53
N PHE A 191 19.99 -6.82 21.72
CA PHE A 191 21.07 -7.64 21.12
C PHE A 191 20.88 -7.80 19.61
N ASP A 192 19.64 -7.89 19.15
CA ASP A 192 19.32 -7.94 17.72
C ASP A 192 19.64 -6.61 17.03
N LEU A 193 19.39 -5.48 17.68
CA LEU A 193 19.81 -4.17 17.18
C LEU A 193 21.33 -4.11 16.98
N LYS A 194 22.12 -4.62 17.94
CA LYS A 194 23.58 -4.71 17.81
C LYS A 194 24.02 -5.65 16.70
N ARG A 195 23.33 -6.78 16.49
CA ARG A 195 23.59 -7.70 15.37
C ARG A 195 23.35 -7.02 14.03
N LEU A 196 22.24 -6.32 13.88
CA LEU A 196 21.90 -5.56 12.68
C LEU A 196 22.92 -4.45 12.40
N GLU A 197 23.34 -3.71 13.42
CA GLU A 197 24.38 -2.70 13.31
C GLU A 197 25.74 -3.29 12.90
N SER A 198 26.12 -4.42 13.51
CA SER A 198 27.37 -5.11 13.19
C SER A 198 27.40 -5.62 11.75
N TYR A 199 26.28 -6.14 11.25
CA TYR A 199 26.14 -6.50 9.84
C TYR A 199 26.18 -5.26 8.93
N ALA A 200 25.46 -4.18 9.27
CA ALA A 200 25.46 -2.94 8.52
C ALA A 200 26.87 -2.32 8.37
N ASN A 201 27.72 -2.54 9.39
CA ASN A 201 29.13 -2.16 9.41
C ASN A 201 30.08 -3.18 8.77
N ASN A 202 29.56 -4.19 8.05
CA ASN A 202 30.33 -5.25 7.38
C ASN A 202 31.20 -6.11 8.32
N MET A 203 30.85 -6.22 9.60
CA MET A 203 31.60 -7.03 10.57
C MET A 203 31.13 -8.48 10.67
N LEU A 204 29.91 -8.77 10.19
CA LEU A 204 29.27 -10.08 10.27
C LEU A 204 28.78 -10.53 8.90
N ASP A 205 28.61 -11.83 8.75
CA ASP A 205 27.95 -12.43 7.59
C ASP A 205 26.42 -12.35 7.70
N TYR A 206 25.72 -12.33 6.56
CA TYR A 206 24.27 -12.11 6.50
C TYR A 206 23.45 -13.24 7.14
N HIS A 207 23.97 -14.47 7.24
CA HIS A 207 23.28 -15.57 7.91
C HIS A 207 23.01 -15.25 9.39
N VAL A 208 23.81 -14.38 10.01
CA VAL A 208 23.68 -13.96 11.42
C VAL A 208 22.54 -12.98 11.65
N ILE A 209 21.80 -12.56 10.62
CA ILE A 209 20.65 -11.64 10.79
C ILE A 209 19.40 -12.12 10.03
N LEU A 210 19.47 -13.28 9.39
CA LEU A 210 18.41 -13.78 8.49
C LEU A 210 17.07 -13.96 9.25
N ASP A 211 17.14 -14.35 10.52
CA ASP A 211 16.01 -14.47 11.46
C ASP A 211 15.26 -13.14 11.68
N LEU A 212 15.93 -11.99 11.52
CA LEU A 212 15.35 -10.66 11.75
C LEU A 212 14.72 -10.05 10.49
N ILE A 213 15.14 -10.49 9.30
CA ILE A 213 14.66 -10.00 8.01
C ILE A 213 13.14 -10.21 7.81
N PRO A 214 12.51 -11.35 8.20
CA PRO A 214 11.05 -11.47 8.24
C PRO A 214 10.35 -10.26 8.83
N THR A 215 10.77 -9.87 10.03
CA THR A 215 10.13 -8.82 10.83
C THR A 215 10.35 -7.46 10.19
N ILE A 216 11.58 -7.17 9.75
CA ILE A 216 11.92 -5.91 9.09
C ILE A 216 11.14 -5.74 7.78
N SER A 217 11.09 -6.80 6.98
CA SER A 217 10.35 -6.82 5.72
C SER A 217 8.86 -6.58 5.95
N ASN A 218 8.26 -7.27 6.93
CA ASN A 218 6.85 -7.10 7.25
C ASN A 218 6.54 -5.66 7.69
N LEU A 219 7.37 -5.07 8.56
CA LEU A 219 7.23 -3.67 8.99
C LEU A 219 7.38 -2.67 7.82
N TYR A 220 8.20 -3.00 6.82
CA TYR A 220 8.36 -2.19 5.62
C TYR A 220 7.12 -2.25 4.72
N PHE A 221 6.67 -3.46 4.35
CA PHE A 221 5.57 -3.63 3.40
C PHE A 221 4.21 -3.25 3.98
N THR A 222 4.00 -3.41 5.29
CA THR A 222 2.80 -2.92 6.00
C THR A 222 2.75 -1.39 6.15
N GLY A 223 3.77 -0.67 5.67
CA GLY A 223 3.79 0.79 5.65
C GLY A 223 4.37 1.45 6.91
N ARG A 224 4.62 0.69 7.99
CA ARG A 224 5.11 1.23 9.28
C ARG A 224 6.51 1.85 9.21
N LEU A 225 7.33 1.42 8.25
CA LEU A 225 8.66 1.98 7.97
C LEU A 225 8.73 2.75 6.64
N LYS A 226 7.72 2.61 5.78
CA LYS A 226 7.80 3.05 4.38
C LYS A 226 7.76 4.59 4.24
N SER A 227 7.15 5.28 5.21
CA SER A 227 7.16 6.76 5.27
C SER A 227 8.58 7.31 5.49
N ASP A 228 9.34 6.63 6.34
CA ASP A 228 10.63 7.13 6.84
C ASP A 228 11.81 6.57 6.03
N ILE A 229 11.64 5.37 5.46
CA ILE A 229 12.66 4.67 4.69
C ILE A 229 12.24 4.57 3.22
N ARG A 230 12.95 5.30 2.36
CA ARG A 230 12.79 5.18 0.90
C ARG A 230 13.78 4.18 0.33
N LEU A 231 13.26 3.11 -0.26
CA LEU A 231 14.02 2.10 -1.00
C LEU A 231 13.75 2.24 -2.50
N THR A 232 14.74 1.92 -3.32
CA THR A 232 14.54 1.82 -4.78
C THR A 232 13.73 0.57 -5.13
N GLY A 233 13.10 0.51 -6.31
CA GLY A 233 12.32 -0.68 -6.70
C GLY A 233 13.11 -1.98 -6.66
N VAL A 234 14.40 -1.95 -7.02
CA VAL A 234 15.30 -3.12 -6.91
C VAL A 234 15.57 -3.46 -5.44
N GLN A 235 15.79 -2.46 -4.57
CA GLN A 235 15.96 -2.70 -3.14
C GLN A 235 14.70 -3.29 -2.49
N GLN A 236 13.52 -2.83 -2.89
CA GLN A 236 12.25 -3.40 -2.43
C GLN A 236 12.08 -4.85 -2.88
N ALA A 237 12.40 -5.14 -4.15
CA ALA A 237 12.35 -6.51 -4.67
C ALA A 237 13.31 -7.44 -3.90
N ILE A 238 14.53 -6.99 -3.59
CA ILE A 238 15.49 -7.75 -2.78
C ILE A 238 14.95 -8.00 -1.37
N LEU A 239 14.44 -6.95 -0.69
CA LEU A 239 13.89 -7.08 0.66
C LEU A 239 12.68 -8.04 0.68
N LEU A 240 11.78 -7.93 -0.30
CA LEU A 240 10.62 -8.81 -0.42
C LEU A 240 11.02 -10.26 -0.70
N ALA A 241 12.00 -10.47 -1.58
CA ALA A 241 12.42 -11.82 -1.96
C ALA A 241 13.10 -12.56 -0.79
N ILE A 242 13.96 -11.89 -0.03
CA ILE A 242 14.63 -12.48 1.14
C ILE A 242 13.65 -12.56 2.33
N GLY A 243 12.92 -11.46 2.57
CA GLY A 243 12.16 -11.20 3.77
C GLY A 243 10.71 -11.69 3.78
N GLU A 244 10.04 -11.81 2.63
CA GLU A 244 8.69 -12.40 2.56
C GLU A 244 8.70 -13.73 1.79
N GLN A 245 9.38 -13.81 0.64
CA GLN A 245 9.39 -15.03 -0.17
C GLN A 245 10.39 -16.09 0.33
N ARG A 246 11.31 -15.74 1.24
CA ARG A 246 12.33 -16.66 1.79
C ARG A 246 13.16 -17.33 0.69
N LYS A 247 13.53 -16.58 -0.34
CA LYS A 247 14.33 -17.08 -1.46
C LYS A 247 15.82 -17.06 -1.14
N ASP A 248 16.53 -18.04 -1.69
CA ASP A 248 17.98 -18.10 -1.62
C ASP A 248 18.61 -17.03 -2.52
N LEU A 249 19.79 -16.53 -2.13
CA LEU A 249 20.45 -15.43 -2.83
C LEU A 249 20.76 -15.76 -4.30
N ASP A 250 21.08 -17.01 -4.62
CA ASP A 250 21.38 -17.45 -5.99
C ASP A 250 20.14 -17.40 -6.90
N VAL A 251 18.97 -17.72 -6.35
CA VAL A 251 17.69 -17.61 -7.06
C VAL A 251 17.40 -16.13 -7.36
N ILE A 252 17.59 -15.26 -6.37
CA ILE A 252 17.35 -13.82 -6.51
C ILE A 252 18.35 -13.18 -7.50
N SER A 253 19.62 -13.59 -7.42
CA SER A 253 20.69 -13.18 -8.33
C SER A 253 20.34 -13.50 -9.79
N THR A 254 19.86 -14.72 -10.04
CA THR A 254 19.39 -15.15 -11.36
C THR A 254 18.16 -14.36 -11.82
N GLU A 255 17.17 -14.21 -10.94
CA GLU A 255 15.89 -13.58 -11.26
C GLU A 255 16.03 -12.08 -11.59
N LEU A 256 16.86 -11.36 -10.82
CA LEU A 256 17.12 -9.94 -11.03
C LEU A 256 18.25 -9.69 -12.05
N SER A 257 18.92 -10.74 -12.53
CA SER A 257 20.10 -10.64 -13.40
C SER A 257 21.20 -9.76 -12.78
N LEU A 258 21.45 -9.93 -11.47
CA LEU A 258 22.42 -9.16 -10.70
C LEU A 258 23.49 -10.09 -10.10
N PRO A 259 24.79 -9.75 -10.17
CA PRO A 259 25.82 -10.51 -9.46
C PRO A 259 25.58 -10.57 -7.95
N SER A 260 25.86 -11.71 -7.31
CA SER A 260 25.60 -11.92 -5.88
C SER A 260 26.29 -10.88 -4.97
N GLN A 261 27.49 -10.42 -5.35
CA GLN A 261 28.20 -9.35 -4.61
C GLN A 261 27.43 -8.02 -4.64
N GLN A 262 26.81 -7.68 -5.76
CA GLN A 262 26.01 -6.45 -5.90
C GLN A 262 24.71 -6.56 -5.10
N LEU A 263 24.08 -7.74 -5.09
CA LEU A 263 22.90 -8.02 -4.26
C LEU A 263 23.21 -7.82 -2.78
N LEU A 264 24.29 -8.42 -2.27
CA LEU A 264 24.72 -8.25 -0.88
C LEU A 264 25.04 -6.78 -0.55
N ALA A 265 25.73 -6.08 -1.45
CA ALA A 265 26.01 -4.65 -1.27
C ALA A 265 24.72 -3.80 -1.20
N MET A 266 23.70 -4.12 -2.01
CA MET A 266 22.38 -3.48 -1.90
C MET A 266 21.66 -3.86 -0.61
N PHE A 267 21.77 -5.10 -0.17
CA PHE A 267 21.18 -5.59 1.06
C PHE A 267 21.76 -4.90 2.30
N ILE A 268 23.08 -4.72 2.36
CA ILE A 268 23.75 -3.90 3.38
C ILE A 268 23.23 -2.47 3.36
N LYS A 269 23.04 -1.86 2.17
CA LYS A 269 22.48 -0.50 2.06
C LYS A 269 21.04 -0.40 2.58
N ILE A 270 20.23 -1.44 2.38
CA ILE A 270 18.86 -1.50 2.95
C ILE A 270 18.96 -1.52 4.48
N LEU A 271 19.79 -2.41 5.03
CA LEU A 271 19.90 -2.56 6.47
C LEU A 271 20.53 -1.38 7.17
N ARG A 272 21.47 -0.66 6.53
CA ARG A 272 21.96 0.63 7.03
C ARG A 272 20.86 1.68 7.20
N LYS A 273 19.89 1.72 6.28
CA LYS A 273 18.75 2.64 6.39
C LYS A 273 17.81 2.22 7.54
N VAL A 274 17.58 0.92 7.68
CA VAL A 274 16.74 0.36 8.75
C VAL A 274 17.39 0.59 10.11
N THR A 275 18.68 0.29 10.26
CA THR A 275 19.41 0.49 11.52
C THR A 275 19.49 1.96 11.88
N ALA A 276 19.75 2.85 10.92
CA ALA A 276 19.73 4.30 11.17
C ALA A 276 18.37 4.78 11.71
N HIS A 277 17.26 4.27 11.15
CA HIS A 277 15.92 4.58 11.65
C HIS A 277 15.67 4.04 13.06
N PHE A 278 16.03 2.79 13.33
CA PHE A 278 15.89 2.20 14.66
C PHE A 278 16.72 2.92 15.70
N THR A 279 17.98 3.25 15.38
CA THR A 279 18.85 4.03 16.27
C THR A 279 18.25 5.40 16.55
N ALA A 280 17.76 6.12 15.53
CA ALA A 280 17.11 7.42 15.73
C ALA A 280 15.87 7.33 16.63
N LEU A 281 15.09 6.27 16.49
CA LEU A 281 13.89 6.03 17.28
C LEU A 281 14.22 5.69 18.75
N VAL A 282 15.28 4.92 18.98
CA VAL A 282 15.81 4.66 20.33
C VAL A 282 16.38 5.93 20.95
N SER A 283 17.21 6.69 20.22
CA SER A 283 17.78 7.95 20.69
C SER A 283 16.70 8.96 21.08
N LYS A 284 15.66 9.11 20.24
CA LYS A 284 14.52 10.00 20.53
C LYS A 284 13.76 9.60 21.79
N ALA A 285 13.64 8.30 22.06
CA ALA A 285 13.00 7.82 23.28
C ALA A 285 13.86 8.12 24.52
N VAL A 286 15.18 7.94 24.43
CA VAL A 286 16.12 8.28 25.52
C VAL A 286 16.15 9.79 25.78
N GLU A 287 16.17 10.62 24.73
CA GLU A 287 16.10 12.08 24.85
C GLU A 287 14.81 12.56 25.54
N ALA A 288 13.69 11.86 25.33
CA ALA A 288 12.44 12.16 26.00
C ALA A 288 12.41 11.75 27.48
N GLU A 289 13.21 10.75 27.87
CA GLU A 289 13.36 10.30 29.26
C GLU A 289 14.39 11.14 30.03
N LEU A 290 15.36 11.74 29.34
CA LEU A 290 16.34 12.62 29.96
C LEU A 290 15.65 13.89 30.49
N PRO A 291 15.98 14.34 31.71
CA PRO A 291 15.48 15.62 32.20
C PRO A 291 15.93 16.71 31.23
N GLN A 292 14.97 17.44 30.65
CA GLN A 292 15.28 18.61 29.84
C GLN A 292 16.19 19.50 30.69
N SER A 293 17.44 19.68 30.27
CA SER A 293 18.27 20.72 30.86
C SER A 293 17.58 22.02 30.49
N LYS A 294 16.72 22.51 31.39
CA LYS A 294 16.44 23.94 31.46
C LYS A 294 17.83 24.55 31.47
N SER A 295 18.17 25.34 30.46
CA SER A 295 19.45 26.02 30.36
C SER A 295 19.75 26.57 31.75
N LEU A 296 20.67 25.92 32.46
CA LEU A 296 21.18 26.45 33.70
C LEU A 296 21.95 27.66 33.21
N GLY A 297 21.30 28.82 33.32
CA GLY A 297 21.92 30.06 32.95
C GLY A 297 23.17 30.21 33.80
N VAL A 298 24.16 30.90 33.25
CA VAL A 298 25.37 31.20 34.02
C VAL A 298 24.95 32.08 35.20
N SER A 299 25.45 31.82 36.41
CA SER A 299 25.21 32.69 37.56
C SER A 299 25.71 34.11 37.22
N ARG A 300 25.03 35.16 37.72
CA ARG A 300 25.42 36.57 37.45
C ARG A 300 26.92 36.84 37.66
N GLU A 301 27.53 36.18 38.63
CA GLU A 301 28.96 36.29 38.98
C GLU A 301 29.91 35.74 37.91
N ASN A 302 29.46 34.76 37.14
CA ASN A 302 30.24 34.08 36.09
C ASN A 302 29.82 34.52 34.68
N ALA A 303 28.83 35.41 34.56
CA ALA A 303 28.43 36.01 33.29
C ALA A 303 29.49 37.03 32.87
N THR A 304 30.37 36.63 31.96
CA THR A 304 31.49 37.46 31.50
C THR A 304 31.10 38.40 30.37
N GLY A 305 29.93 38.18 29.74
CA GLY A 305 29.44 38.95 28.59
C GLY A 305 30.33 38.80 27.35
N VAL A 306 31.20 37.79 27.32
CA VAL A 306 32.17 37.56 26.24
C VAL A 306 31.53 36.80 25.07
N HIS A 307 30.46 36.06 25.33
CA HIS A 307 29.72 35.31 24.32
C HIS A 307 28.24 35.77 24.27
N ASP A 308 27.73 36.00 23.05
CA ASP A 308 26.38 36.53 22.77
C ASP A 308 25.23 35.56 23.17
N ASP A 309 25.55 34.33 23.58
CA ASP A 309 24.60 33.29 23.98
C ASP A 309 24.53 33.06 25.50
N GLU A 310 25.17 33.90 26.32
CA GLU A 310 25.08 33.84 27.78
C GLU A 310 23.67 34.22 28.29
N VAL A 311 22.87 33.22 28.67
CA VAL A 311 21.60 33.42 29.39
C VAL A 311 21.89 33.45 30.89
N VAL A 312 21.65 34.58 31.54
CA VAL A 312 21.90 34.76 32.99
C VAL A 312 20.72 34.22 33.80
N ASP A 313 20.95 33.30 34.74
CA ASP A 313 19.90 32.78 35.60
C ASP A 313 19.49 33.82 36.66
N GLN A 314 18.25 34.32 36.60
CA GLN A 314 17.70 35.33 37.52
C GLN A 314 16.98 34.71 38.73
N ARG A 315 16.91 33.38 38.86
CA ARG A 315 16.15 32.73 39.95
C ARG A 315 16.69 33.02 41.35
N PHE A 316 17.98 33.32 41.47
CA PHE A 316 18.62 33.67 42.73
C PHE A 316 19.08 35.13 42.65
N GLN A 317 18.14 36.06 42.85
CA GLN A 317 18.51 37.46 43.10
C GLN A 317 19.06 37.57 44.52
N PRO A 318 20.27 38.12 44.71
CA PRO A 318 20.72 38.49 46.05
C PRO A 318 19.77 39.54 46.62
N LEU A 319 19.50 39.44 47.93
CA LEU A 319 18.69 40.42 48.66
C LEU A 319 19.34 41.80 48.53
N GLU A 320 18.52 42.86 48.38
CA GLU A 320 19.01 44.22 48.15
C GLU A 320 19.80 44.76 49.36
N THR A 321 19.48 44.30 50.56
CA THR A 321 20.20 44.55 51.80
C THR A 321 21.07 43.35 52.16
N THR A 322 22.32 43.61 52.52
CA THR A 322 23.17 42.54 53.03
C THR A 322 22.77 42.23 54.47
N LEU A 323 23.02 40.99 54.91
CA LEU A 323 22.69 40.56 56.28
C LEU A 323 23.39 41.44 57.33
N ASP A 324 24.56 41.98 57.00
CA ASP A 324 25.33 42.87 57.86
C ASP A 324 24.66 44.25 57.97
N ASP A 325 24.07 44.77 56.88
CA ASP A 325 23.31 46.03 56.89
C ASP A 325 22.02 45.89 57.71
N GLU A 326 21.30 44.77 57.61
CA GLU A 326 20.12 44.48 58.45
C GLU A 326 20.48 44.35 59.94
N LEU A 327 21.68 43.83 60.24
CA LEU A 327 22.17 43.68 61.62
C LEU A 327 22.63 45.00 62.24
N GLU A 328 23.19 45.93 61.44
CA GLU A 328 23.49 47.30 61.90
C GLU A 328 22.20 48.11 62.11
N GLU A 329 21.24 48.01 61.20
CA GLU A 329 19.97 48.76 61.30
C GLU A 329 19.11 48.27 62.50
N GLY A 330 19.15 46.98 62.84
CA GLY A 330 18.54 46.43 64.05
C GLY A 330 19.34 46.65 65.35
N GLY A 331 20.58 47.14 65.26
CA GLY A 331 21.43 47.48 66.40
C GLY A 331 21.25 48.92 66.91
N ASP A 332 20.63 49.78 66.10
CA ASP A 332 20.37 51.20 66.39
C ASP A 332 18.91 51.49 66.86
N GLU A 333 18.09 50.45 67.11
CA GLU A 333 16.78 50.55 67.79
C GLU A 333 16.82 50.35 69.31
#